data_AF-A0A2R6QAA1-F1
#
_entry.id   AF-A0A2R6QAA1-F1
#
_cell.length_a   1.000
_cell.length_b   1.000
_cell.length_c   1.000
_cell.angle_alpha   90.00
_cell.angle_beta   90.00
_cell.angle_gamma   90.00
#
_symmetry.space_group_name_H-M   'P 1'
#
loop_
_entity.id
_entity.type
_entity.pdbx_description
1 polymer ?
#
loop_
_entity_poly.entity_id
_entity_poly.type
_entity_poly.pdbx_seq_one_letter_code
_entity_poly.pdbx_strand_id
1 'polypeptide(L)'
;MQRLSTRVSSRRVLNSVATLFGNASSTCVVRKQSFTTSSVQVLHKLQKHSIPGNLLKWGLLGFCRTSRFANGFTPLQPKPLDSIIDIERAKDQSTEDLATIWDDYHLGRGHIGTSMKANLYNLLEHRAANCRYFVIPLWRGSGYTTMFAQVQMPHMIFTGLEDYKARGTQATPYFTVSYYKDFADSKDLVLIRGDVVFTSKLSDAEAKWLLETMQSFYLNDSRYKMVERFNRETREFEFKDILKALDMPVL
;
A
#
# COMPACT_ATOMS: atom_id res chain seq x y z
N MET A 1 2.55 59.42 -31.80
CA MET A 1 2.55 57.95 -31.80
C MET A 1 2.25 57.46 -30.39
N GLN A 2 1.41 56.43 -30.30
CA GLN A 2 0.75 55.85 -29.11
C GLN A 2 1.72 55.59 -27.93
N ARG A 3 1.32 55.69 -26.65
CA ARG A 3 0.45 54.71 -25.97
C ARG A 3 -0.14 55.28 -24.66
N LEU A 4 -1.47 55.18 -24.55
CA LEU A 4 -2.29 55.36 -23.35
C LEU A 4 -2.82 53.98 -22.89
N SER A 5 -3.41 53.96 -21.69
CA SER A 5 -4.13 52.89 -20.97
C SER A 5 -3.30 52.00 -20.03
N THR A 6 -3.41 52.11 -18.68
CA THR A 6 -4.53 51.84 -17.73
C THR A 6 -4.88 50.36 -17.61
N ARG A 7 -5.27 49.72 -16.49
CA ARG A 7 -5.35 49.92 -15.02
C ARG A 7 -6.23 48.71 -14.55
N VAL A 8 -6.30 48.44 -13.23
CA VAL A 8 -7.39 47.69 -12.52
C VAL A 8 -7.30 46.16 -12.54
N SER A 9 -7.67 45.39 -11.52
CA SER A 9 -7.81 45.54 -10.06
C SER A 9 -8.14 44.15 -9.49
N SER A 10 -7.70 43.93 -8.25
CA SER A 10 -8.15 42.86 -7.37
C SER A 10 -9.67 42.87 -7.13
N ARG A 11 -10.30 41.70 -7.05
CA ARG A 11 -11.61 41.52 -6.42
C ARG A 11 -11.57 40.34 -5.44
N ARG A 12 -11.65 40.67 -4.14
CA ARG A 12 -12.18 39.81 -3.09
C ARG A 12 -13.71 39.90 -3.16
N VAL A 13 -14.40 38.79 -2.92
CA VAL A 13 -15.84 38.80 -2.63
C VAL A 13 -16.03 38.09 -1.29
N LEU A 14 -16.31 38.89 -0.26
CA LEU A 14 -17.13 38.48 0.87
C LEU A 14 -18.59 38.64 0.46
N ASN A 15 -19.47 37.77 0.94
CA ASN A 15 -20.86 38.12 1.21
C ASN A 15 -21.31 37.40 2.47
N SER A 16 -22.12 38.11 3.26
CA SER A 16 -22.56 37.76 4.60
C SER A 16 -24.09 37.90 4.71
N VAL A 17 -24.65 37.11 5.64
CA VAL A 17 -25.94 37.19 6.35
C VAL A 17 -27.27 37.00 5.59
N ALA A 18 -28.00 35.96 6.00
CA ALA A 18 -29.43 36.08 6.28
C ALA A 18 -29.82 35.12 7.43
N THR A 19 -30.30 35.71 8.53
CA THR A 19 -30.87 35.07 9.72
C THR A 19 -32.36 34.86 9.48
N LEU A 20 -32.90 33.66 9.72
CA LEU A 20 -34.33 33.47 9.98
C LEU A 20 -34.53 32.52 11.15
N PHE A 21 -35.31 33.01 12.11
CA PHE A 21 -35.81 32.33 13.29
C PHE A 21 -36.81 31.22 12.92
N GLY A 22 -36.78 30.12 13.67
CA GLY A 22 -37.78 29.07 13.61
C GLY A 22 -37.64 28.11 14.79
N ASN A 23 -38.27 28.47 15.91
CA ASN A 23 -38.47 27.60 17.07
C ASN A 23 -39.32 26.38 16.71
N ALA A 24 -38.89 25.19 17.11
CA ALA A 24 -39.80 24.10 17.45
C ALA A 24 -39.12 23.15 18.43
N SER A 25 -39.42 23.35 19.71
CA SER A 25 -39.24 22.35 20.77
C SER A 25 -40.27 21.24 20.58
N SER A 26 -39.85 19.97 20.64
CA SER A 26 -40.75 18.89 21.04
C SER A 26 -39.98 17.82 21.80
N THR A 27 -40.13 17.88 23.11
CA THR A 27 -39.81 16.83 24.07
C THR A 27 -40.96 15.83 24.15
N CYS A 28 -40.69 14.53 24.03
CA CYS A 28 -41.55 13.50 24.62
C CYS A 28 -40.75 12.26 25.06
N VAL A 29 -40.44 12.25 26.36
CA VAL A 29 -40.63 11.17 27.35
C VAL A 29 -40.45 9.70 26.89
N VAL A 30 -39.35 9.12 27.39
CA VAL A 30 -39.17 7.80 28.04
C VAL A 30 -40.33 6.79 27.97
N ARG A 31 -40.02 5.57 27.52
CA ARG A 31 -40.63 4.34 28.06
C ARG A 31 -39.57 3.24 28.26
N LYS A 32 -39.20 3.02 29.53
CA LYS A 32 -38.60 1.78 30.04
C LYS A 32 -39.68 0.71 30.07
N GLN A 33 -39.41 -0.51 29.59
CA GLN A 33 -39.90 -1.73 30.23
C GLN A 33 -38.84 -2.83 30.11
N SER A 34 -38.38 -3.27 31.27
CA SER A 34 -37.57 -4.47 31.50
C SER A 34 -38.52 -5.61 31.84
N PHE A 35 -38.22 -6.84 31.40
CA PHE A 35 -38.57 -8.05 32.14
C PHE A 35 -37.41 -9.02 32.12
N THR A 36 -37.08 -9.47 33.32
CA THR A 36 -36.12 -10.50 33.69
C THR A 36 -36.75 -11.89 33.58
N THR A 37 -35.92 -12.92 33.41
CA THR A 37 -35.95 -14.14 34.25
C THR A 37 -34.71 -14.99 34.01
N SER A 38 -34.33 -15.70 35.06
CA SER A 38 -32.98 -16.16 35.42
C SER A 38 -32.69 -17.61 35.02
N SER A 39 -31.41 -17.99 34.94
CA SER A 39 -30.76 -19.02 35.80
C SER A 39 -29.32 -19.31 35.32
N VAL A 40 -28.27 -18.99 36.11
CA VAL A 40 -27.53 -19.82 37.12
C VAL A 40 -26.55 -20.78 36.38
N GLN A 41 -25.21 -20.73 36.47
CA GLN A 41 -24.27 -20.78 37.63
C GLN A 41 -22.91 -20.15 37.24
N VAL A 42 -22.37 -19.17 37.99
CA VAL A 42 -21.28 -19.27 39.00
C VAL A 42 -20.00 -19.97 38.49
N LEU A 43 -18.88 -19.24 38.35
CA LEU A 43 -17.63 -19.52 39.09
C LEU A 43 -16.54 -18.41 38.93
N HIS A 44 -16.04 -17.98 40.10
CA HIS A 44 -14.82 -17.23 40.46
C HIS A 44 -14.49 -15.81 39.94
N LYS A 45 -14.53 -14.90 40.93
CA LYS A 45 -14.01 -13.54 41.01
C LYS A 45 -12.55 -13.57 41.48
N LEU A 46 -11.63 -12.89 40.78
CA LEU A 46 -10.55 -12.15 41.41
C LEU A 46 -10.17 -10.93 40.55
N GLN A 47 -9.97 -9.81 41.21
CA GLN A 47 -9.98 -8.47 40.66
C GLN A 47 -8.55 -7.90 40.60
N LYS A 48 -8.25 -7.23 39.48
CA LYS A 48 -7.43 -6.01 39.29
C LYS A 48 -5.89 -5.98 39.41
N HIS A 49 -5.35 -5.22 38.44
CA HIS A 49 -4.07 -4.52 38.33
C HIS A 49 -2.82 -5.40 38.17
N SER A 50 -2.08 -5.34 37.06
CA SER A 50 -1.28 -4.19 36.62
C SER A 50 -0.55 -4.57 35.32
N ILE A 51 -0.35 -3.60 34.42
CA ILE A 51 0.63 -3.72 33.34
C ILE A 51 2.02 -3.58 33.98
N PRO A 52 2.98 -4.41 33.57
CA PRO A 52 4.22 -3.82 33.06
C PRO A 52 4.54 -4.41 31.69
N GLY A 53 4.89 -3.50 30.77
CA GLY A 53 5.42 -3.90 29.48
C GLY A 53 6.68 -4.74 29.66
N ASN A 54 6.82 -5.76 28.83
CA ASN A 54 8.14 -6.22 28.46
C ASN A 54 8.12 -6.81 27.05
N LEU A 55 9.03 -6.30 26.25
CA LEU A 55 9.41 -6.78 24.93
C LEU A 55 9.95 -8.22 25.02
N LEU A 56 9.99 -8.86 23.85
CA LEU A 56 10.71 -10.09 23.46
C LEU A 56 9.83 -11.34 23.35
N LYS A 57 9.63 -11.81 22.11
CA LYS A 57 10.40 -12.94 21.54
C LYS A 57 9.96 -13.24 20.10
N TRP A 58 10.46 -12.47 19.13
CA TRP A 58 10.32 -12.77 17.69
C TRP A 58 11.37 -13.79 17.21
N GLY A 59 11.59 -14.84 18.00
CA GLY A 59 12.48 -15.93 17.65
C GLY A 59 11.70 -17.23 17.77
N LEU A 60 11.72 -18.03 16.68
CA LEU A 60 11.07 -19.33 16.47
C LEU A 60 9.75 -19.30 15.67
N LEU A 61 9.82 -18.90 14.40
CA LEU A 61 8.94 -19.45 13.37
C LEU A 61 9.77 -19.82 12.14
N GLY A 62 10.56 -20.89 12.29
CA GLY A 62 10.93 -21.72 11.15
C GLY A 62 9.74 -22.59 10.74
N PHE A 63 9.73 -22.95 9.46
CA PHE A 63 8.80 -23.79 8.70
C PHE A 63 7.74 -23.05 7.87
N CYS A 64 7.86 -23.28 6.56
CA CYS A 64 6.98 -22.85 5.48
C CYS A 64 5.52 -23.18 5.79
N ARG A 65 4.80 -22.22 6.38
CA ARG A 65 3.35 -22.19 6.30
C ARG A 65 2.99 -21.77 4.88
N THR A 66 2.42 -22.67 4.10
CA THR A 66 1.78 -22.31 2.83
C THR A 66 0.74 -21.23 3.14
N SER A 67 1.00 -19.98 2.77
CA SER A 67 0.08 -18.87 3.04
C SER A 67 -1.17 -19.07 2.20
N ARG A 68 -2.27 -19.50 2.82
CA ARG A 68 -3.60 -19.37 2.20
C ARG A 68 -4.09 -17.98 2.54
N PHE A 69 -4.40 -17.19 1.52
CA PHE A 69 -5.00 -15.87 1.67
C PHE A 69 -6.50 -16.02 1.96
N ALA A 70 -7.18 -14.90 2.25
CA ALA A 70 -8.62 -14.89 2.47
C ALA A 70 -9.37 -15.60 1.32
N ASN A 71 -10.47 -16.29 1.65
CA ASN A 71 -11.31 -16.98 0.66
C ASN A 71 -11.69 -16.04 -0.50
N GLY A 72 -11.44 -16.46 -1.74
CA GLY A 72 -11.69 -15.68 -2.96
C GLY A 72 -10.51 -14.85 -3.45
N PHE A 73 -9.37 -14.87 -2.75
CA PHE A 73 -8.16 -14.17 -3.15
C PHE A 73 -7.02 -15.18 -3.36
N THR A 74 -6.56 -15.34 -4.60
CA THR A 74 -5.41 -16.18 -4.97
C THR A 74 -4.29 -15.29 -5.51
N PRO A 75 -3.56 -14.53 -4.68
CA PRO A 75 -2.60 -13.51 -5.13
C PRO A 75 -1.38 -14.04 -5.85
N LEU A 76 -1.22 -15.35 -5.96
CA LEU A 76 -0.04 -16.00 -6.53
C LEU A 76 -0.35 -16.72 -7.85
N GLN A 77 -1.52 -16.48 -8.44
CA GLN A 77 -1.80 -16.88 -9.82
C GLN A 77 -2.01 -15.63 -10.66
N PRO A 78 -0.93 -14.89 -10.99
CA PRO A 78 -1.02 -13.81 -11.97
C PRO A 78 -1.59 -14.36 -13.27
N LYS A 79 -2.36 -13.52 -13.98
CA LYS A 79 -2.73 -13.81 -15.35
C LYS A 79 -1.46 -13.95 -16.19
N PRO A 80 -1.28 -15.00 -16.99
CA PRO A 80 -0.12 -15.08 -17.88
C PRO A 80 -0.17 -13.93 -18.90
N LEU A 81 0.99 -13.48 -19.38
CA LEU A 81 1.10 -12.26 -20.18
C LEU A 81 0.30 -12.33 -21.49
N ASP A 82 0.29 -13.52 -22.11
CA ASP A 82 -0.47 -13.84 -23.32
C ASP A 82 -1.99 -13.66 -23.18
N SER A 83 -2.52 -13.70 -21.96
CA SER A 83 -3.92 -13.41 -21.67
C SER A 83 -4.22 -11.90 -21.54
N ILE A 84 -3.20 -11.05 -21.52
CA ILE A 84 -3.30 -9.60 -21.37
C ILE A 84 -2.98 -8.90 -22.69
N ILE A 85 -1.92 -9.32 -23.37
CA ILE A 85 -1.46 -8.78 -24.64
C ILE A 85 -1.15 -9.89 -25.64
N ASP A 86 -1.28 -9.57 -26.93
CA ASP A 86 -0.85 -10.46 -28.01
C ASP A 86 0.69 -10.46 -28.10
N ILE A 87 1.31 -11.56 -27.65
CA ILE A 87 2.77 -11.69 -27.61
C ILE A 87 3.38 -11.66 -29.02
N GLU A 88 2.74 -12.28 -30.01
CA GLU A 88 3.29 -12.32 -31.37
C GLU A 88 3.33 -10.92 -31.97
N ARG A 89 2.25 -10.15 -31.82
CA ARG A 89 2.22 -8.75 -32.25
C ARG A 89 3.21 -7.87 -31.48
N ALA A 90 3.42 -8.14 -30.19
CA ALA A 90 4.34 -7.40 -29.35
C ALA A 90 5.82 -7.63 -29.71
N LYS A 91 6.17 -8.80 -30.27
CA LYS A 91 7.56 -9.08 -30.72
C LYS A 91 8.02 -8.11 -31.81
N ASP A 92 7.12 -7.68 -32.68
CA ASP A 92 7.41 -6.77 -33.79
C ASP A 92 7.49 -5.29 -33.37
N GLN A 93 7.07 -4.95 -32.14
CA GLN A 93 7.13 -3.57 -31.62
C GLN A 93 8.53 -3.24 -31.08
N SER A 94 8.89 -1.95 -31.10
CA SER A 94 10.09 -1.48 -30.38
C SER A 94 9.91 -1.61 -28.86
N THR A 95 11.02 -1.57 -28.11
CA THR A 95 10.98 -1.64 -26.65
C THR A 95 10.23 -0.44 -26.06
N GLU A 96 10.45 0.75 -26.61
CA GLU A 96 9.84 2.01 -26.20
C GLU A 96 8.33 2.03 -26.49
N ASP A 97 7.94 1.56 -27.67
CA ASP A 97 6.52 1.48 -28.05
C ASP A 97 5.81 0.46 -27.17
N LEU A 98 6.42 -0.71 -26.93
CA LEU A 98 5.82 -1.75 -26.08
C LEU A 98 5.62 -1.26 -24.63
N ALA A 99 6.58 -0.54 -24.07
CA ALA A 99 6.45 0.08 -22.75
C ALA A 99 5.31 1.11 -22.71
N THR A 100 5.18 1.94 -23.75
CA THR A 100 4.13 2.95 -23.87
C THR A 100 2.75 2.31 -24.01
N ILE A 101 2.60 1.34 -24.92
CA ILE A 101 1.38 0.56 -25.13
C ILE A 101 0.95 -0.12 -23.83
N TRP A 102 1.90 -0.64 -23.05
CA TRP A 102 1.62 -1.30 -21.78
C TRP A 102 1.10 -0.34 -20.70
N ASP A 103 1.70 0.85 -20.57
CA ASP A 103 1.24 1.88 -19.64
C ASP A 103 -0.16 2.37 -20.04
N ASP A 104 -0.34 2.75 -21.31
CA ASP A 104 -1.62 3.22 -21.87
C ASP A 104 -2.73 2.18 -21.74
N TYR A 105 -2.42 0.89 -21.90
CA TYR A 105 -3.39 -0.17 -21.72
C TYR A 105 -3.94 -0.21 -20.28
N HIS A 106 -3.14 0.08 -19.26
CA HIS A 106 -3.60 0.01 -17.87
C HIS A 106 -4.19 1.33 -17.36
N LEU A 107 -3.90 2.44 -18.05
CA LEU A 107 -4.39 3.76 -17.70
C LEU A 107 -5.92 3.80 -17.58
N GLY A 108 -6.42 4.23 -16.42
CA GLY A 108 -7.86 4.36 -16.15
C GLY A 108 -8.62 3.04 -15.92
N ARG A 109 -7.92 1.90 -15.82
CA ARG A 109 -8.55 0.57 -15.61
C ARG A 109 -8.44 0.04 -14.18
N GLY A 110 -8.04 0.88 -13.21
CA GLY A 110 -7.78 0.45 -11.83
C GLY A 110 -6.52 -0.41 -11.69
N HIS A 111 -5.60 -0.26 -12.65
CA HIS A 111 -4.34 -0.98 -12.72
C HIS A 111 -3.20 0.01 -12.91
N ILE A 112 -2.02 -0.35 -12.42
CA ILE A 112 -0.78 0.38 -12.65
C ILE A 112 0.01 -0.38 -13.71
N GLY A 113 0.16 0.20 -14.90
CA GLY A 113 1.09 -0.28 -15.92
C GLY A 113 2.43 0.42 -15.77
N THR A 114 3.51 -0.32 -15.70
CA THR A 114 4.87 0.25 -15.80
C THR A 114 5.84 -0.79 -16.36
N SER A 115 7.09 -0.41 -16.57
CA SER A 115 8.12 -1.31 -17.07
C SER A 115 9.48 -0.95 -16.49
N MET A 116 10.43 -1.90 -16.55
CA MET A 116 11.82 -1.67 -16.18
C MET A 116 12.75 -2.49 -17.06
N LYS A 117 14.04 -2.15 -17.04
CA LYS A 117 15.08 -2.95 -17.68
C LYS A 117 15.28 -4.29 -17.00
N ALA A 118 15.70 -5.31 -17.76
CA ALA A 118 15.91 -6.65 -17.23
C ALA A 118 17.03 -6.67 -16.17
N ASN A 119 18.08 -5.87 -16.35
CA ASN A 119 19.16 -5.77 -15.37
C ASN A 119 18.71 -5.23 -13.99
N LEU A 120 17.81 -4.24 -13.97
CA LEU A 120 17.23 -3.69 -12.74
C LEU A 120 16.33 -4.73 -12.07
N TYR A 121 15.53 -5.44 -12.85
CA TYR A 121 14.74 -6.54 -12.33
C TYR A 121 15.62 -7.61 -11.68
N ASN A 122 16.71 -8.03 -12.33
CA ASN A 122 17.62 -9.04 -11.81
C ASN A 122 18.27 -8.60 -10.49
N LEU A 123 18.65 -7.32 -10.36
CA LEU A 123 19.14 -6.75 -9.10
C LEU A 123 18.08 -6.80 -8.00
N LEU A 124 16.85 -6.41 -8.33
CA LEU A 124 15.72 -6.45 -7.41
C LEU A 124 15.44 -7.89 -6.96
N GLU A 125 15.42 -8.84 -7.89
CA GLU A 125 15.19 -10.27 -7.62
C GLU A 125 16.27 -10.86 -6.72
N HIS A 126 17.54 -10.56 -7.01
CA HIS A 126 18.68 -10.98 -6.20
C HIS A 126 18.59 -10.47 -4.76
N ARG A 127 18.27 -9.19 -4.58
CA ARG A 127 18.13 -8.56 -3.26
C ARG A 127 16.92 -9.10 -2.51
N ALA A 128 15.79 -9.25 -3.19
CA ALA A 128 14.57 -9.82 -2.63
C ALA A 128 14.74 -11.27 -2.16
N ALA A 129 15.62 -12.06 -2.76
CA ALA A 129 15.83 -13.46 -2.41
C ALA A 129 16.11 -13.65 -0.90
N ASN A 130 16.90 -12.73 -0.32
CA ASN A 130 17.31 -12.77 1.09
C ASN A 130 16.61 -11.73 1.97
N CYS A 131 16.01 -10.71 1.38
CA CYS A 131 15.33 -9.63 2.08
C CYS A 131 13.92 -9.52 1.51
N ARG A 132 12.97 -10.28 2.06
CA ARG A 132 11.61 -10.42 1.49
C ARG A 132 10.59 -9.50 2.11
N TYR A 133 10.92 -8.83 3.21
CA TYR A 133 9.95 -8.06 3.99
C TYR A 133 10.41 -6.61 4.11
N PHE A 134 9.47 -5.68 4.05
CA PHE A 134 9.78 -4.30 4.37
C PHE A 134 8.53 -3.55 4.83
N VAL A 135 8.73 -2.36 5.35
CA VAL A 135 7.64 -1.45 5.74
C VAL A 135 7.83 -0.10 5.08
N ILE A 136 6.75 0.49 4.57
CA ILE A 136 6.76 1.80 3.92
C ILE A 136 5.68 2.68 4.56
N PRO A 137 6.00 3.89 5.04
CA PRO A 137 4.99 4.86 5.44
C PRO A 137 4.25 5.39 4.22
N LEU A 138 2.93 5.34 4.23
CA LEU A 138 2.07 5.97 3.24
C LEU A 138 1.41 7.21 3.86
N TRP A 139 1.73 8.40 3.34
CA TRP A 139 1.25 9.66 3.89
C TRP A 139 -0.26 9.84 3.71
N ARG A 140 -0.94 10.38 4.74
CA ARG A 140 -2.39 10.61 4.82
C ARG A 140 -2.76 12.03 5.24
N GLY A 141 -1.89 13.00 4.95
CA GLY A 141 -2.12 14.42 5.24
C GLY A 141 -1.69 14.86 6.64
N SER A 142 -2.20 14.22 7.69
CA SER A 142 -1.86 14.52 9.10
C SER A 142 -0.92 13.49 9.75
N GLY A 143 -0.52 12.47 9.01
CA GLY A 143 0.38 11.41 9.44
C GLY A 143 0.52 10.34 8.38
N TYR A 144 0.88 9.12 8.77
CA TYR A 144 1.08 8.02 7.84
C TYR A 144 0.38 6.74 8.30
N THR A 145 -0.02 5.94 7.32
CA THR A 145 -0.35 4.52 7.53
C THR A 145 0.86 3.69 7.11
N THR A 146 1.31 2.77 7.95
CA THR A 146 2.41 1.88 7.57
C THR A 146 1.90 0.73 6.72
N MET A 147 2.48 0.55 5.55
CA MET A 147 2.26 -0.59 4.66
C MET A 147 3.33 -1.64 4.92
N PHE A 148 2.92 -2.89 5.02
CA PHE A 148 3.80 -4.06 5.05
C PHE A 148 3.92 -4.62 3.64
N ALA A 149 5.14 -4.71 3.14
CA ALA A 149 5.46 -5.25 1.83
C ALA A 149 6.08 -6.65 1.97
N GLN A 150 5.57 -7.61 1.21
CA GLN A 150 6.16 -8.92 1.01
C GLN A 150 6.63 -9.02 -0.45
N VAL A 151 7.94 -9.12 -0.65
CA VAL A 151 8.59 -9.25 -1.96
C VAL A 151 8.92 -10.72 -2.18
N GLN A 152 8.08 -11.40 -2.95
CA GLN A 152 8.19 -12.80 -3.29
C GLN A 152 8.20 -12.93 -4.81
N MET A 153 9.37 -12.72 -5.42
CA MET A 153 9.49 -12.64 -6.87
C MET A 153 8.88 -13.86 -7.58
N PRO A 154 8.14 -13.66 -8.68
CA PRO A 154 7.96 -12.40 -9.42
C PRO A 154 6.78 -11.52 -8.91
N HIS A 155 6.44 -11.60 -7.62
CA HIS A 155 5.33 -10.87 -7.01
C HIS A 155 5.74 -9.94 -5.86
N MET A 156 5.02 -8.84 -5.70
CA MET A 156 4.99 -8.07 -4.46
C MET A 156 3.57 -7.94 -3.93
N ILE A 157 3.43 -7.98 -2.61
CA ILE A 157 2.16 -7.88 -1.92
C ILE A 157 2.27 -6.78 -0.88
N PHE A 158 1.34 -5.82 -0.92
CA PHE A 158 1.27 -4.72 0.03
C PHE A 158 -0.02 -4.83 0.84
N THR A 159 0.11 -4.85 2.15
CA THR A 159 -0.99 -4.96 3.10
C THR A 159 -0.84 -3.89 4.16
N GLY A 160 -1.94 -3.31 4.66
CA GLY A 160 -1.85 -2.42 5.82
C GLY A 160 -1.21 -3.16 7.01
N LEU A 161 -0.20 -2.57 7.65
CA LEU A 161 0.55 -3.25 8.71
C LEU A 161 -0.35 -3.66 9.88
N GLU A 162 -1.28 -2.79 10.28
CA GLU A 162 -2.23 -3.06 11.36
C GLU A 162 -3.19 -4.20 11.01
N ASP A 163 -3.64 -4.26 9.74
CA ASP A 163 -4.47 -5.35 9.24
C ASP A 163 -3.71 -6.69 9.21
N TYR A 164 -2.44 -6.65 8.80
CA TYR A 164 -1.57 -7.82 8.82
C TYR A 164 -1.28 -8.30 10.25
N LYS A 165 -1.06 -7.40 11.21
CA LYS A 165 -0.91 -7.78 12.62
C LYS A 165 -2.17 -8.45 13.17
N ALA A 166 -3.35 -7.96 12.77
CA ALA A 166 -4.62 -8.49 13.25
C ALA A 166 -4.98 -9.85 12.63
N ARG A 167 -4.68 -10.08 11.34
CA ARG A 167 -5.18 -11.25 10.57
C ARG A 167 -4.08 -12.12 9.96
N GLY A 168 -2.81 -11.73 10.06
CA GLY A 168 -1.68 -12.40 9.44
C GLY A 168 -1.87 -12.54 7.92
N THR A 169 -1.59 -13.74 7.40
CA THR A 169 -1.74 -14.05 5.97
C THR A 169 -3.20 -14.05 5.50
N GLN A 170 -4.19 -13.98 6.40
CA GLN A 170 -5.61 -13.83 6.05
C GLN A 170 -6.00 -12.37 5.82
N ALA A 171 -5.11 -11.41 6.06
CA ALA A 171 -5.36 -10.02 5.72
C ALA A 171 -5.47 -9.85 4.20
N THR A 172 -6.53 -9.17 3.74
CA THR A 172 -6.69 -8.78 2.34
C THR A 172 -5.59 -7.78 1.97
N PRO A 173 -4.75 -8.07 0.95
CA PRO A 173 -3.82 -7.10 0.43
C PRO A 173 -4.53 -5.89 -0.15
N TYR A 174 -3.88 -4.75 -0.07
CA TYR A 174 -4.40 -3.51 -0.66
C TYR A 174 -3.94 -3.39 -2.11
N PHE A 175 -2.75 -3.91 -2.40
CA PHE A 175 -2.11 -3.81 -3.70
C PHE A 175 -1.20 -5.02 -3.94
N THR A 176 -1.24 -5.54 -5.16
CA THR A 176 -0.36 -6.63 -5.60
C THR A 176 0.32 -6.25 -6.88
N VAL A 177 1.57 -6.68 -7.06
CA VAL A 177 2.38 -6.39 -8.24
C VAL A 177 2.89 -7.69 -8.84
N SER A 178 2.84 -7.79 -10.16
CA SER A 178 3.38 -8.90 -10.92
C SER A 178 4.35 -8.40 -11.98
N TYR A 179 5.46 -9.12 -12.13
CA TYR A 179 6.52 -8.83 -13.09
C TYR A 179 6.53 -9.90 -14.19
N TYR A 180 6.47 -9.48 -15.45
CA TYR A 180 6.47 -10.33 -16.63
C TYR A 180 7.81 -10.24 -17.36
N LYS A 181 8.51 -11.38 -17.44
CA LYS A 181 9.88 -11.49 -17.96
C LYS A 181 9.95 -11.92 -19.42
N ASP A 182 8.81 -12.08 -20.08
CA ASP A 182 8.68 -12.64 -21.43
C ASP A 182 9.55 -11.91 -22.48
N PHE A 183 9.81 -10.61 -22.26
CA PHE A 183 10.65 -9.77 -23.12
C PHE A 183 12.03 -9.41 -22.52
N ALA A 184 12.41 -10.01 -21.39
CA ALA A 184 13.63 -9.66 -20.68
C ALA A 184 14.87 -9.97 -21.53
N ASP A 185 14.94 -11.17 -22.12
CA ASP A 185 16.10 -11.61 -22.89
C ASP A 185 16.14 -10.99 -24.30
N SER A 186 14.97 -10.77 -24.91
CA SER A 186 14.86 -10.33 -26.31
C SER A 186 14.85 -8.81 -26.48
N LYS A 187 14.36 -8.06 -25.48
CA LYS A 187 14.16 -6.60 -25.55
C LYS A 187 14.72 -5.82 -24.36
N ASP A 188 15.43 -6.47 -23.42
CA ASP A 188 15.85 -5.89 -22.14
C ASP A 188 14.68 -5.22 -21.39
N LEU A 189 13.49 -5.83 -21.44
CA LEU A 189 12.26 -5.25 -20.92
C LEU A 189 11.49 -6.22 -20.04
N VAL A 190 11.16 -5.78 -18.82
CA VAL A 190 10.24 -6.44 -17.91
C VAL A 190 9.00 -5.57 -17.76
N LEU A 191 7.84 -6.12 -18.11
CA LEU A 191 6.56 -5.45 -17.93
C LEU A 191 6.04 -5.67 -16.52
N ILE A 192 5.41 -4.66 -15.94
CA ILE A 192 4.99 -4.65 -14.54
C ILE A 192 3.53 -4.23 -14.48
N ARG A 193 2.73 -5.05 -13.79
CA ARG A 193 1.33 -4.75 -13.51
C ARG A 193 1.12 -4.66 -12.01
N GLY A 194 0.54 -3.56 -11.56
CA GLY A 194 -0.01 -3.40 -10.23
C GLY A 194 -1.53 -3.51 -10.25
N ASP A 195 -2.10 -4.33 -9.38
CA ASP A 195 -3.54 -4.48 -9.18
C ASP A 195 -3.94 -3.89 -7.82
N VAL A 196 -4.76 -2.84 -7.83
CA VAL A 196 -5.31 -2.24 -6.61
C VAL A 196 -6.50 -3.08 -6.14
N VAL A 197 -6.25 -3.93 -5.14
CA VAL A 197 -7.22 -4.91 -4.64
C VAL A 197 -8.27 -4.24 -3.75
N PHE A 198 -7.86 -3.27 -2.93
CA PHE A 198 -8.74 -2.60 -1.98
C PHE A 198 -8.86 -1.10 -2.25
N THR A 199 -9.62 -0.77 -3.30
CA THR A 199 -9.80 0.60 -3.83
C THR A 199 -10.37 1.61 -2.82
N SER A 200 -11.06 1.16 -1.77
CA SER A 200 -11.54 2.04 -0.70
C SER A 200 -10.46 2.46 0.31
N LYS A 201 -9.29 1.79 0.29
CA LYS A 201 -8.16 2.05 1.18
C LYS A 201 -6.94 2.59 0.46
N LEU A 202 -6.83 2.39 -0.85
CA LEU A 202 -5.68 2.77 -1.64
C LEU A 202 -6.13 3.32 -2.99
N SER A 203 -5.70 4.53 -3.32
CA SER A 203 -5.89 5.12 -4.64
C SER A 203 -4.80 4.67 -5.62
N ASP A 204 -5.06 4.82 -6.92
CA ASP A 204 -4.09 4.47 -7.97
C ASP A 204 -2.78 5.26 -7.84
N ALA A 205 -2.85 6.55 -7.48
CA ALA A 205 -1.68 7.38 -7.26
C ALA A 205 -0.83 6.88 -6.07
N GLU A 206 -1.48 6.50 -4.97
CA GLU A 206 -0.81 5.92 -3.80
C GLU A 206 -0.20 4.55 -4.12
N ALA A 207 -0.90 3.73 -4.90
CA ALA A 207 -0.40 2.42 -5.34
C ALA A 207 0.84 2.55 -6.23
N LYS A 208 0.80 3.47 -7.20
CA LYS A 208 1.96 3.80 -8.05
C LYS A 208 3.14 4.27 -7.20
N TRP A 209 2.88 5.20 -6.26
CA TRP A 209 3.91 5.69 -5.36
C TRP A 209 4.51 4.58 -4.48
N LEU A 210 3.71 3.64 -3.97
CA LEU A 210 4.20 2.49 -3.21
C LEU A 210 5.12 1.60 -4.05
N LEU A 211 4.76 1.33 -5.30
CA LEU A 211 5.57 0.54 -6.23
C LEU A 211 6.92 1.21 -6.49
N GLU A 212 6.91 2.49 -6.89
CA GLU A 212 8.12 3.27 -7.18
C GLU A 212 9.01 3.39 -5.93
N THR A 213 8.41 3.63 -4.77
CA THR A 213 9.12 3.70 -3.49
C THR A 213 9.79 2.36 -3.17
N MET A 214 9.05 1.25 -3.29
CA MET A 214 9.60 -0.07 -3.01
C MET A 214 10.75 -0.42 -3.96
N GLN A 215 10.57 -0.16 -5.26
CA GLN A 215 11.64 -0.34 -6.24
C GLN A 215 12.86 0.52 -5.89
N SER A 216 12.67 1.78 -5.50
CA SER A 216 13.77 2.64 -5.09
C SER A 216 14.55 2.09 -3.89
N PHE A 217 13.86 1.52 -2.89
CA PHE A 217 14.51 0.88 -1.75
C PHE A 217 15.32 -0.37 -2.13
N TYR A 218 14.84 -1.18 -3.06
CA TYR A 218 15.58 -2.36 -3.51
C TYR A 218 16.68 -2.04 -4.53
N LEU A 219 16.52 -1.00 -5.36
CA LEU A 219 17.45 -0.71 -6.45
C LEU A 219 18.57 0.26 -6.06
N ASN A 220 18.35 1.13 -5.08
CA ASN A 220 19.36 2.06 -4.60
C ASN A 220 20.17 1.46 -3.43
N ASP A 221 21.50 1.43 -3.54
CA ASP A 221 22.39 0.81 -2.56
C ASP A 221 22.27 1.41 -1.14
N SER A 222 22.12 2.73 -1.04
CA SER A 222 21.99 3.41 0.25
C SER A 222 20.67 3.07 0.93
N ARG A 223 19.58 3.09 0.15
CA ARG A 223 18.24 2.74 0.65
C ARG A 223 18.13 1.25 0.97
N TYR A 224 18.78 0.39 0.19
CA TYR A 224 18.73 -1.06 0.38
C TYR A 224 19.31 -1.51 1.73
N LYS A 225 20.31 -0.80 2.27
CA LYS A 225 20.81 -1.05 3.63
C LYS A 225 19.73 -1.00 4.70
N MET A 226 18.67 -0.21 4.51
CA MET A 226 17.54 -0.17 5.43
C MET A 226 16.67 -1.43 5.32
N VAL A 227 16.51 -1.94 4.09
CA VAL A 227 15.82 -3.20 3.82
C VAL A 227 16.60 -4.36 4.42
N GLU A 228 17.92 -4.40 4.24
CA GLU A 228 18.79 -5.41 4.85
C GLU A 228 18.70 -5.40 6.37
N ARG A 229 18.83 -4.21 6.99
CA ARG A 229 18.67 -4.06 8.44
C ARG A 229 17.33 -4.56 8.93
N PHE A 230 16.24 -4.26 8.22
CA PHE A 230 14.91 -4.75 8.58
C PHE A 230 14.84 -6.29 8.61
N ASN A 231 15.41 -6.96 7.59
CA ASN A 231 15.31 -8.42 7.44
C ASN A 231 16.34 -9.21 8.25
N ARG A 232 17.54 -8.66 8.46
CA ARG A 232 18.68 -9.39 9.05
C ARG A 232 19.08 -8.90 10.43
N GLU A 233 18.93 -7.61 10.69
CA GLU A 233 19.44 -6.92 11.88
C GLU A 233 18.30 -6.13 12.54
N THR A 234 17.15 -6.77 12.76
CA THR A 234 15.90 -6.11 13.17
C THR A 234 16.02 -5.26 14.44
N ARG A 235 17.02 -5.52 15.30
CA ARG A 235 17.29 -4.71 16.51
C ARG A 235 17.91 -3.34 16.20
N GLU A 236 18.62 -3.22 15.09
CA GLU A 236 19.26 -1.98 14.62
C GLU A 236 18.38 -1.21 13.63
N PHE A 237 17.23 -1.78 13.27
CA PHE A 237 16.29 -1.12 12.39
C PHE A 237 15.53 -0.01 13.13
N GLU A 238 15.62 1.21 12.59
CA GLU A 238 14.87 2.35 13.09
C GLU A 238 13.93 2.91 12.01
N PHE A 239 12.62 2.88 12.29
CA PHE A 239 11.62 3.35 11.32
C PHE A 239 11.78 4.84 10.95
N LYS A 240 12.34 5.64 11.86
CA LYS A 240 12.63 7.07 11.62
C LYS A 240 13.61 7.30 10.45
N ASP A 241 14.48 6.34 10.16
CA ASP A 241 15.42 6.43 9.04
C ASP A 241 14.70 6.33 7.70
N ILE A 242 13.60 5.56 7.65
CA ILE A 242 12.73 5.50 6.46
C ILE A 242 12.02 6.83 6.26
N LEU A 243 11.48 7.42 7.33
CA LEU A 243 10.83 8.74 7.25
C LEU A 243 11.78 9.80 6.69
N LYS A 244 13.02 9.82 7.19
CA LYS A 244 14.07 10.72 6.66
C LYS A 244 14.40 10.44 5.20
N ALA A 245 14.55 9.17 4.81
CA ALA A 245 14.88 8.80 3.42
C ALA A 245 13.79 9.17 2.40
N LEU A 246 12.56 9.40 2.89
CA LEU A 246 11.39 9.81 2.12
C LEU A 246 11.00 11.26 2.36
N ASP A 247 11.84 12.05 3.04
CA ASP A 247 11.60 13.45 3.38
C ASP A 247 10.25 13.68 4.09
N MET A 248 9.83 12.71 4.90
CA MET A 248 8.58 12.76 5.66
C MET A 248 8.77 13.41 7.04
N PRO A 249 7.78 14.16 7.55
CA PRO A 249 7.81 14.69 8.90
C PRO A 249 7.96 13.57 9.94
N VAL A 250 8.88 13.77 10.88
CA VAL A 250 8.96 12.96 12.09
C VAL A 250 7.95 13.54 13.06
N LEU A 251 6.82 12.83 13.24
CA LEU A 251 5.76 13.20 14.17
C LEU A 251 6.11 12.79 15.61
#